data_AF-A0A4R5U4U3-F1
#
_entry.id   AF-A0A4R5U4U3-F1
#
_cell.length_a   1.000
_cell.length_b   1.000
_cell.length_c   1.000
_cell.angle_alpha   90.00
_cell.angle_beta   90.00
_cell.angle_gamma   90.00
#
_symmetry.space_group_name_H-M   'P 1'
#
loop_
_entity.id
_entity.type
_entity.pdbx_description
1 polymer ?
#
loop_
_entity_poly.entity_id
_entity_poly.type
_entity_poly.pdbx_seq_one_letter_code
_entity_poly.pdbx_strand_id
1 'polypeptide(L)'
;MWVPSFEERDDEGLVDQGEGALLRYIEHLDENATAFVTGHAPWLRYAPTRTSGQIYLAHHCTTCGALQGDHFVFSPDGPYWPQDDAQLASLRFIRGLGPLTARASAGQSAWMEKVQEVCGHV
;
A
#
# COMPACT_ATOMS: atom_id res chain seq x y z
N MET A 1 -0.16 0.53 -0.26
CA MET A 1 0.46 1.39 -1.31
C MET A 1 0.39 0.65 -2.63
N TRP A 2 -0.21 1.20 -3.68
CA TRP A 2 -0.30 0.51 -4.97
C TRP A 2 0.95 0.74 -5.82
N VAL A 3 1.40 -0.30 -6.51
CA VAL A 3 2.46 -0.27 -7.54
C VAL A 3 1.92 -0.90 -8.83
N PRO A 4 2.28 -0.38 -10.02
CA PRO A 4 1.81 -0.92 -11.30
C PRO A 4 2.45 -2.26 -11.68
N SER A 5 3.61 -2.55 -11.12
CA SER A 5 4.37 -3.79 -11.30
C SER A 5 5.44 -3.87 -10.22
N PHE A 6 6.02 -5.05 -10.01
CA PHE A 6 7.13 -5.23 -9.06
C PHE A 6 8.06 -6.36 -9.48
N GLU A 7 9.28 -6.30 -8.94
CA GLU A 7 10.22 -7.43 -8.92
C GLU A 7 10.30 -7.93 -7.47
N GLU A 8 9.94 -9.18 -7.24
CA GLU A 8 10.12 -9.82 -5.94
C GLU A 8 11.44 -10.58 -5.94
N ARG A 9 12.25 -10.33 -4.90
CA ARG A 9 13.51 -11.02 -4.68
C ARG A 9 13.37 -11.87 -3.44
N ASP A 10 13.49 -13.18 -3.61
CA ASP A 10 13.56 -14.09 -2.47
C ASP A 10 14.96 -14.13 -1.85
N ASP A 11 15.08 -14.86 -0.73
CA ASP A 11 16.34 -15.02 0.00
C ASP A 11 17.40 -15.79 -0.81
N GLU A 12 16.99 -16.49 -1.87
CA GLU A 12 17.85 -17.26 -2.78
C GLU A 12 18.31 -16.43 -3.99
N GLY A 13 17.82 -15.20 -4.11
CA GLY A 13 18.14 -14.26 -5.18
C GLY A 13 17.37 -14.51 -6.48
N LEU A 14 16.34 -15.35 -6.47
CA LEU A 14 15.41 -15.51 -7.58
C LEU A 14 14.58 -14.23 -7.71
N VAL A 15 14.41 -13.76 -8.95
CA VAL A 15 13.60 -12.59 -9.26
C VAL A 15 12.32 -13.06 -9.93
N ASP A 16 11.18 -12.83 -9.29
CA ASP A 16 9.86 -13.00 -9.89
C ASP A 16 9.28 -11.64 -10.32
N GLN A 17 8.56 -11.63 -11.44
CA GLN A 17 7.95 -10.42 -12.00
C GLN A 17 6.46 -10.45 -11.69
N GLY A 18 5.98 -9.41 -11.02
CA GLY A 18 4.58 -9.24 -10.69
C GLY A 18 3.95 -8.03 -11.37
N GLU A 19 2.65 -8.15 -11.64
CA GLU A 19 1.82 -7.06 -12.15
C GLU A 19 1.33 -6.13 -11.01
N GLY A 20 0.29 -5.34 -11.29
CA GLY A 20 -0.28 -4.38 -10.35
C GLY A 20 -0.59 -4.99 -8.99
N ALA A 21 -0.02 -4.41 -7.93
CA ALA A 21 -0.12 -4.94 -6.59
C ALA A 21 -0.32 -3.84 -5.56
N LEU A 22 -1.05 -4.18 -4.49
CA LEU A 22 -1.13 -3.40 -3.28
C LEU A 22 -0.12 -3.93 -2.26
N LEU A 23 0.91 -3.14 -2.00
CA LEU A 23 1.86 -3.38 -0.92
C LEU A 23 1.17 -3.15 0.43
N ARG A 24 1.26 -4.17 1.29
CA ARG A 24 0.72 -4.25 2.66
C ARG A 24 1.79 -4.80 3.61
N TYR A 25 1.61 -4.59 4.91
CA TYR A 25 2.59 -4.96 5.94
C TYR A 25 4.00 -4.47 5.57
N ILE A 26 4.09 -3.21 5.13
CA ILE A 26 5.33 -2.62 4.64
C ILE A 26 6.28 -2.40 5.82
N GLU A 27 7.24 -3.29 6.02
CA GLU A 27 8.25 -3.24 7.08
C GLU A 27 9.35 -2.22 6.77
N HIS A 28 9.62 -1.99 5.49
CA HIS A 28 10.64 -1.05 5.04
C HIS A 28 10.28 -0.42 3.70
N LEU A 29 10.60 0.86 3.56
CA LEU A 29 10.63 1.63 2.32
C LEU A 29 11.99 2.30 2.24
N ASP A 30 12.52 2.49 1.03
CA ASP A 30 13.66 3.37 0.83
C ASP A 30 13.38 4.80 1.33
N GLU A 31 14.45 5.58 1.51
CA GLU A 31 14.38 6.92 2.12
C GLU A 31 13.48 7.88 1.35
N ASN A 32 13.53 7.83 0.01
CA ASN A 32 12.76 8.71 -0.85
C ASN A 32 11.27 8.39 -0.76
N ALA A 33 10.91 7.11 -0.82
CA ALA A 33 9.53 6.65 -0.65
C ALA A 33 9.01 6.96 0.76
N THR A 34 9.83 6.79 1.80
CA THR A 34 9.48 7.12 3.19
C THR A 34 9.18 8.61 3.36
N ALA A 35 10.04 9.48 2.84
CA ALA A 35 9.85 10.92 2.90
C ALA A 35 8.59 11.35 2.14
N PHE A 36 8.38 10.79 0.95
CA PHE A 36 7.19 11.05 0.14
C PHE A 36 5.89 10.67 0.86
N VAL A 37 5.82 9.45 1.40
CA VAL A 37 4.64 8.99 2.14
C VAL A 37 4.41 9.87 3.37
N THR A 38 5.45 10.20 4.12
CA THR A 38 5.33 11.06 5.30
C THR A 38 4.78 12.45 4.95
N GLY A 39 5.19 13.02 3.82
CA GLY A 39 4.72 14.32 3.35
C GLY A 39 3.27 14.34 2.86
N HIS A 40 2.78 13.23 2.30
CA HIS A 40 1.44 13.17 1.68
C HIS A 40 0.39 12.42 2.50
N ALA A 41 0.81 11.51 3.37
CA ALA A 41 -0.04 10.66 4.19
C ALA A 41 0.58 10.47 5.60
N PRO A 42 0.73 11.55 6.41
CA PRO A 42 1.36 11.50 7.74
C PRO A 42 0.65 10.59 8.75
N TRP A 43 -0.56 10.11 8.44
CA TRP A 43 -1.27 9.10 9.21
C TRP A 43 -0.75 7.67 9.00
N LEU A 44 0.03 7.42 7.95
CA LEU A 44 0.79 6.19 7.77
C LEU A 44 2.09 6.29 8.56
N ARG A 45 2.26 5.44 9.58
CA ARG A 45 3.43 5.47 10.46
C ARG A 45 3.86 4.07 10.85
N TYR A 46 5.17 3.86 10.97
CA TYR A 46 5.70 2.61 11.49
C TYR A 46 5.24 2.41 12.93
N ALA A 47 4.58 1.28 13.18
CA ALA A 47 4.11 0.93 14.50
C ALA A 47 4.20 -0.58 14.74
N PRO A 48 4.56 -1.00 15.98
CA PRO A 48 4.50 -2.40 16.36
C PRO A 48 3.03 -2.82 16.44
N THR A 49 2.67 -3.94 15.81
CA THR A 49 1.33 -4.49 15.94
C THR A 49 1.36 -5.77 16.75
N ARG A 50 0.50 -5.86 17.79
CA ARG A 50 0.46 -7.01 18.69
C ARG A 50 0.05 -8.30 17.96
N THR A 51 -0.77 -8.18 16.92
CA THR A 51 -1.33 -9.35 16.23
C THR A 51 -0.30 -10.01 15.30
N SER A 52 0.49 -9.25 14.55
CA SER A 52 1.53 -9.83 13.67
C SER A 52 2.90 -9.94 14.35
N GLY A 53 3.14 -9.21 15.45
CA GLY A 53 4.46 -9.12 16.08
C GLY A 53 5.47 -8.30 15.26
N GLN A 54 5.06 -7.73 14.13
CA GLN A 54 5.91 -6.94 13.24
C GLN A 54 5.76 -5.43 13.49
N ILE A 55 6.79 -4.69 13.11
CA ILE A 55 6.72 -3.23 12.92
C ILE A 55 6.52 -2.99 11.43
N TYR A 56 5.41 -2.37 11.06
CA TYR A 56 5.13 -1.99 9.68
C TYR A 56 4.47 -0.63 9.61
N LEU A 57 4.48 -0.04 8.42
CA LEU A 57 3.84 1.23 8.09
C LEU A 57 2.32 1.09 8.15
N ALA A 58 1.74 1.33 9.31
CA ALA A 58 0.33 1.11 9.59
C ALA A 58 -0.49 2.40 9.49
N HIS A 59 -1.77 2.25 9.15
CA HIS A 59 -2.73 3.34 9.22
C HIS A 59 -2.99 3.75 10.68
N HIS A 60 -3.07 5.04 10.93
CA HIS A 60 -3.54 5.61 12.19
C HIS A 60 -4.73 6.52 11.92
N CYS A 61 -5.76 6.43 12.76
CA CYS A 61 -6.91 7.29 12.65
C CYS A 61 -6.48 8.76 12.78
N THR A 62 -6.86 9.59 11.81
CA THR A 62 -6.53 11.03 11.80
C THR A 62 -7.22 11.82 12.90
N THR A 63 -8.27 11.25 13.53
CA THR A 63 -9.03 11.90 14.60
C THR A 63 -8.50 11.54 15.99
N CYS A 64 -8.29 10.24 16.28
CA CYS A 64 -7.91 9.77 17.62
C CYS A 64 -6.53 9.11 17.70
N GLY A 65 -5.83 8.94 16.57
CA GLY A 65 -4.52 8.32 16.52
C GLY A 65 -4.50 6.81 16.71
N ALA A 66 -5.66 6.16 16.87
CA ALA A 66 -5.74 4.70 17.03
C ALA A 66 -5.14 3.97 15.81
N LEU A 67 -4.36 2.93 16.08
CA LEU A 67 -3.78 2.06 15.05
C LEU A 67 -4.89 1.25 14.35
N GLN A 68 -4.88 1.27 13.02
CA GLN A 68 -5.77 0.52 12.16
C GLN A 68 -4.92 -0.47 11.34
N GLY A 69 -5.00 -1.74 11.70
CA GLY A 69 -4.14 -2.76 11.09
C GLY A 69 -4.52 -3.07 9.64
N ASP A 70 -3.51 -3.34 8.82
CA ASP A 70 -3.65 -3.61 7.38
C ASP A 70 -4.67 -4.71 7.07
N HIS A 71 -4.79 -5.71 7.94
CA HIS A 71 -5.80 -6.77 7.82
C HIS A 71 -7.23 -6.22 7.68
N PHE A 72 -7.60 -5.20 8.44
CA PHE A 72 -8.95 -4.60 8.42
C PHE A 72 -9.09 -3.50 7.37
N VAL A 73 -7.98 -2.83 7.07
CA VAL A 73 -7.96 -1.71 6.13
C VAL A 73 -8.04 -2.21 4.68
N PHE A 74 -7.47 -3.39 4.42
CA PHE A 74 -7.36 -4.02 3.11
C PHE A 74 -8.12 -5.36 3.00
N SER A 75 -9.03 -5.67 3.93
CA SER A 75 -9.96 -6.80 3.78
C SER A 75 -11.03 -6.48 2.73
N PRO A 76 -11.76 -7.49 2.21
CA PRO A 76 -13.07 -7.25 1.59
C PRO A 76 -13.91 -6.33 2.48
N ASP A 77 -14.59 -5.36 1.87
CA ASP A 77 -15.33 -4.25 2.52
C ASP A 77 -14.47 -3.23 3.30
N GLY A 78 -13.15 -3.40 3.32
CA GLY A 78 -12.22 -2.43 3.88
C GLY A 78 -12.13 -1.15 3.02
N PRO A 79 -11.80 0.00 3.64
CA PRO A 79 -11.83 1.31 2.96
C PRO A 79 -10.86 1.43 1.79
N TYR A 80 -9.86 0.53 1.66
CA TYR A 80 -8.90 0.54 0.57
C TYR A 80 -8.88 -0.78 -0.21
N TRP A 81 -10.01 -1.49 -0.24
CA TRP A 81 -10.21 -2.68 -1.05
C TRP A 81 -11.49 -2.56 -1.91
N PRO A 82 -11.47 -1.69 -2.94
CA PRO A 82 -12.66 -1.39 -3.74
C PRO A 82 -13.20 -2.65 -4.43
N GLN A 83 -14.53 -2.79 -4.45
CA GLN A 83 -15.21 -3.91 -5.12
C GLN A 83 -15.60 -3.60 -6.57
N ASP A 84 -15.65 -2.31 -6.94
CA ASP A 84 -16.09 -1.85 -8.25
C ASP A 84 -15.37 -0.55 -8.66
N ASP A 85 -15.54 -0.16 -9.92
CA ASP A 85 -14.87 1.01 -10.49
C ASP A 85 -15.37 2.33 -9.85
N ALA A 86 -16.58 2.38 -9.31
CA ALA A 86 -17.10 3.57 -8.62
C ALA A 86 -16.42 3.78 -7.26
N GLN A 87 -16.22 2.70 -6.50
CA GLN A 87 -15.45 2.71 -5.27
C GLN A 87 -13.98 3.03 -5.55
N LEU A 88 -13.40 2.46 -6.61
CA LEU A 88 -12.05 2.76 -7.03
C LEU A 88 -11.90 4.26 -7.38
N ALA A 89 -12.83 4.83 -8.14
CA ALA A 89 -12.85 6.25 -8.51
C ALA A 89 -13.02 7.20 -7.31
N SER A 90 -13.58 6.71 -6.19
CA SER A 90 -13.69 7.50 -4.96
C SER A 90 -12.37 7.69 -4.22
N LEU A 91 -11.34 6.89 -4.56
CA LEU A 91 -10.02 6.99 -3.97
C LEU A 91 -9.23 8.15 -4.58
N ARG A 92 -8.52 8.88 -3.71
CA ARG A 92 -7.57 9.90 -4.16
C ARG A 92 -6.28 9.24 -4.63
N PHE A 93 -5.95 9.42 -5.91
CA PHE A 93 -4.65 9.01 -6.44
C PHE A 93 -3.58 10.07 -6.16
N ILE A 94 -2.44 9.63 -5.65
CA ILE A 94 -1.25 10.47 -5.49
C ILE A 94 -0.14 9.81 -6.29
N ARG A 95 0.30 10.48 -7.36
CA ARG A 95 1.38 9.97 -8.22
C ARG A 95 2.69 9.93 -7.45
N GLY A 96 3.30 8.75 -7.37
CA GLY A 96 4.60 8.55 -6.70
C GLY A 96 5.79 9.18 -7.45
N LEU A 97 6.96 9.13 -6.82
CA LEU A 97 8.21 9.71 -7.35
C LEU A 97 8.90 8.87 -8.43
N GLY A 98 8.44 7.62 -8.66
CA GLY A 98 9.09 6.66 -9.54
C GLY A 98 9.24 5.30 -8.87
N PRO A 99 10.22 4.49 -9.30
CA PRO A 99 10.53 3.21 -8.66
C PRO A 99 10.87 3.37 -7.18
N LEU A 100 10.58 2.34 -6.39
CA LEU A 100 10.92 2.25 -4.98
C LEU A 100 11.39 0.85 -4.63
N THR A 101 12.13 0.73 -3.53
CA THR A 101 12.45 -0.54 -2.88
C THR A 101 11.65 -0.67 -1.59
N ALA A 102 11.03 -1.83 -1.37
CA ALA A 102 10.27 -2.11 -0.17
C ALA A 102 10.51 -3.53 0.35
N ARG A 103 10.38 -3.73 1.66
CA ARG A 103 10.09 -5.04 2.25
C ARG A 103 8.62 -5.01 2.68
N ALA A 104 7.79 -5.78 2.00
CA ALA A 104 6.34 -5.79 2.18
C ALA A 104 5.76 -7.11 1.66
N SER A 105 4.49 -7.39 1.98
CA SER A 105 3.72 -8.37 1.23
C SER A 105 2.98 -7.68 0.07
N ALA A 106 2.85 -8.38 -1.06
CA ALA A 106 1.99 -7.96 -2.17
C ALA A 106 0.61 -8.63 -2.07
N GLY A 107 -0.45 -7.86 -2.29
CA GLY A 107 -1.79 -8.37 -2.57
C GLY A 107 -2.19 -7.97 -3.99
N GLN A 108 -2.79 -8.88 -4.75
CA GLN A 108 -3.21 -8.64 -6.13
C GLN A 108 -4.74 -8.78 -6.27
N SER A 109 -5.32 -8.01 -7.18
CA SER A 109 -6.71 -8.09 -7.57
C SER A 109 -6.91 -7.43 -8.94
N ALA A 110 -7.90 -7.88 -9.72
CA ALA A 110 -8.12 -7.43 -11.09
C ALA A 110 -8.35 -5.91 -11.22
N TRP A 111 -8.89 -5.24 -10.20
CA TRP A 111 -9.07 -3.78 -10.22
C TRP A 111 -7.74 -3.00 -10.25
N MET A 112 -6.63 -3.64 -9.86
CA MET A 112 -5.31 -2.99 -9.78
C MET A 112 -4.76 -2.60 -11.16
N GLU A 113 -5.19 -3.27 -12.23
CA GLU A 113 -4.87 -2.91 -13.62
C GLU A 113 -5.49 -1.57 -14.03
N LYS A 114 -6.61 -1.21 -13.39
CA LYS A 114 -7.42 -0.04 -13.73
C LYS A 114 -7.09 1.21 -12.92
N VAL A 115 -6.20 1.13 -11.93
CA VAL A 115 -5.97 2.24 -10.96
C VAL A 115 -5.62 3.55 -11.65
N GLN A 116 -4.71 3.52 -12.63
CA GLN A 116 -4.31 4.72 -13.34
C GLN A 116 -5.42 5.29 -14.22
N GLU A 117 -6.19 4.42 -14.86
CA GLU A 117 -7.33 4.81 -15.69
C GLU A 117 -8.45 5.39 -14.83
N VAL A 118 -8.87 4.71 -13.77
CA VAL A 118 -10.06 5.08 -13.01
C VAL A 118 -9.78 6.20 -12.00
N CYS A 119 -8.67 6.14 -11.27
CA CYS A 119 -8.35 7.16 -10.26
C CYS A 119 -7.59 8.37 -10.82
N GLY A 120 -7.01 8.27 -12.04
CA GLY A 120 -6.17 9.31 -12.62
C GLY A 120 -6.93 10.48 -13.27
N HIS A 121 -8.25 10.39 -13.39
CA HIS A 121 -9.10 11.38 -14.06
C HIS A 121 -9.72 12.42 -13.11
N VAL A 122 -9.29 12.47 -11.84
CA VAL A 122 -9.82 13.39 -10.81
C VAL A 122 -8.87 14.56 -10.56
#